data_AF-A0A8T3NYV5-F1
#
_entry.id   AF-A0A8T3NYV5-F1
#
_cell.length_a   1.000
_cell.length_b   1.000
_cell.length_c   1.000
_cell.angle_alpha   90.00
_cell.angle_beta   90.00
_cell.angle_gamma   90.00
#
_symmetry.space_group_name_H-M   'P 1'
#
loop_
_entity.id
_entity.type
_entity.pdbx_description
1 polymer ?
#
loop_
_entity_poly.entity_id
_entity_poly.type
_entity_poly.pdbx_seq_one_letter_code
_entity_poly.pdbx_strand_id
1 'polypeptide(L)'
;MRNYSWADKLLMEIDQALRTVHGRQHARRPNPSATAQTDSDSANSLPASARRLSRRLLRVDHAGEVAAQGLYHGQALTARDAPVRKQMRHSAEEENDHLAWCHERILELGGRRSVFGPCWYLGSYALGAVAGLAGDPWSLGFVSETERQVVRHLDDHLQRLPAGDRRSHAILTQMKLDEAEHARSAALAGGQALPGAIQRAMTLVSKVMTRTAYWL
;
A
#
# COMPACT_ATOMS: atom_id res chain seq x y z
N MET A 1 -17.73 11.44 -23.99
CA MET A 1 -17.34 11.04 -22.62
C MET A 1 -18.62 10.66 -21.88
N ARG A 2 -18.66 9.55 -21.13
CA ARG A 2 -19.85 9.20 -20.32
C ARG A 2 -19.96 10.20 -19.18
N ASN A 3 -21.13 10.84 -19.04
CA ASN A 3 -21.41 11.78 -17.96
C ASN A 3 -22.08 11.03 -16.80
N TYR A 4 -21.30 10.74 -15.75
CA TYR A 4 -21.79 10.08 -14.54
C TYR A 4 -22.47 11.10 -13.62
N SER A 5 -23.62 10.73 -13.06
CA SER A 5 -24.29 11.50 -12.00
C SER A 5 -23.46 11.49 -10.71
N TRP A 6 -23.85 12.31 -9.73
CA TRP A 6 -23.22 12.28 -8.41
C TRP A 6 -23.44 10.94 -7.70
N ALA A 7 -24.62 10.32 -7.90
CA ALA A 7 -24.95 9.02 -7.33
C ALA A 7 -24.10 7.91 -7.95
N ASP A 8 -23.89 7.94 -9.28
CA ASP A 8 -23.00 7.00 -9.96
C ASP A 8 -21.58 7.11 -9.43
N LYS A 9 -21.07 8.34 -9.26
CA LYS A 9 -19.73 8.57 -8.70
C LYS A 9 -19.61 8.02 -7.28
N LEU A 10 -20.62 8.24 -6.44
CA LEU A 10 -20.65 7.69 -5.08
C LEU A 10 -20.64 6.15 -5.10
N LEU A 11 -21.45 5.53 -5.96
CA LEU A 11 -21.50 4.08 -6.10
C LEU A 11 -20.17 3.52 -6.62
N MET A 12 -19.49 4.22 -7.52
CA MET A 12 -18.16 3.84 -8.01
C MET A 12 -17.11 3.91 -6.89
N GLU A 13 -17.13 4.93 -6.03
CA GLU A 13 -16.23 5.01 -4.87
C GLU A 13 -16.50 3.89 -3.86
N ILE A 14 -17.78 3.55 -3.63
CA ILE A 14 -18.16 2.41 -2.78
C ILE A 14 -17.71 1.07 -3.39
N ASP A 15 -17.91 0.85 -4.69
CA ASP A 15 -17.45 -0.35 -5.40
C ASP A 15 -15.92 -0.47 -5.31
N GLN A 16 -15.19 0.63 -5.51
CA GLN A 16 -13.74 0.66 -5.35
C GLN A 16 -13.31 0.27 -3.93
N ALA A 17 -13.92 0.86 -2.90
CA ALA A 17 -13.63 0.53 -1.50
C ALA A 17 -13.91 -0.96 -1.18
N LEU A 18 -15.04 -1.49 -1.65
CA LEU A 18 -15.39 -2.89 -1.46
C LEU A 18 -14.41 -3.83 -2.15
N ARG A 19 -13.99 -3.50 -3.38
CA ARG A 19 -12.95 -4.26 -4.09
C ARG A 19 -11.65 -4.25 -3.31
N THR A 20 -11.14 -3.09 -2.91
CA THR A 20 -9.89 -2.98 -2.16
C THR A 20 -9.90 -3.81 -0.88
N VAL A 21 -10.97 -3.70 -0.09
CA VAL A 21 -11.03 -4.31 1.24
C VAL A 21 -11.39 -5.79 1.21
N HIS A 22 -12.37 -6.19 0.39
CA HIS A 22 -12.93 -7.54 0.40
C HIS A 22 -12.56 -8.35 -0.85
N GLY A 23 -12.41 -7.67 -1.99
CA GLY A 23 -12.16 -8.30 -3.28
C GLY A 23 -10.77 -8.94 -3.42
N ARG A 24 -10.60 -9.65 -4.53
CA ARG A 24 -9.29 -10.09 -5.04
C ARG A 24 -8.81 -9.07 -6.06
N GLN A 25 -7.69 -8.41 -5.77
CA GLN A 25 -7.04 -7.54 -6.75
C GLN A 25 -6.42 -8.39 -7.86
N HIS A 26 -6.45 -7.84 -9.07
CA HIS A 26 -5.80 -8.43 -10.23
C HIS A 26 -4.63 -7.53 -10.60
N ALA A 27 -3.42 -8.06 -10.52
CA ALA A 27 -2.24 -7.34 -10.95
C ALA A 27 -2.26 -7.16 -12.47
N ARG A 28 -1.92 -5.96 -12.93
CA ARG A 28 -1.64 -5.64 -14.34
C ARG A 28 -0.21 -6.00 -14.71
N ARG A 29 0.71 -5.98 -13.74
CA ARG A 29 2.12 -6.35 -13.91
C ARG A 29 2.38 -7.80 -13.47
N PRO A 30 3.34 -8.51 -14.09
CA PRO A 30 3.75 -9.84 -13.65
C PRO A 30 4.18 -9.83 -12.18
N ASN A 31 3.86 -10.90 -11.44
CA ASN A 31 4.27 -11.05 -10.05
C ASN A 31 5.81 -11.21 -9.98
N PRO A 32 6.55 -10.33 -9.27
CA PRO A 32 8.01 -10.39 -9.15
C PRO A 32 8.51 -11.72 -8.57
N SER A 33 7.68 -12.43 -7.81
CA SER A 33 8.04 -13.74 -7.26
C SER A 33 8.13 -14.84 -8.30
N ALA A 34 7.59 -14.66 -9.52
CA ALA A 34 7.62 -15.66 -10.57
C ALA A 34 9.04 -15.96 -11.05
N THR A 35 9.91 -14.94 -11.12
CA THR A 35 11.32 -15.09 -11.52
C THR A 35 12.21 -15.63 -10.40
N ALA A 36 11.73 -15.57 -9.15
CA ALA A 36 12.40 -16.11 -7.98
C ALA A 36 12.08 -17.60 -7.73
N GLN A 37 11.22 -18.22 -8.54
CA GLN A 37 10.89 -19.64 -8.41
C GLN A 37 12.04 -20.53 -8.89
N THR A 38 12.49 -21.42 -8.01
CA THR A 38 13.23 -22.63 -8.40
C THR A 38 12.42 -23.86 -7.99
N ASP A 39 12.71 -25.03 -8.57
CA ASP A 39 11.96 -26.28 -8.30
C ASP A 39 11.89 -26.67 -6.81
N SER A 40 12.79 -26.13 -5.96
CA SER A 40 12.84 -26.31 -4.51
C SER A 40 12.08 -25.28 -3.65
N ASP A 41 11.53 -24.21 -4.26
CA ASP A 41 11.02 -23.02 -3.55
C ASP A 41 9.50 -23.03 -3.29
N SER A 42 8.97 -24.20 -2.94
CA SER A 42 7.57 -24.27 -2.48
C SER A 42 7.43 -23.58 -1.11
N ALA A 43 6.29 -22.93 -0.83
CA ALA A 43 6.02 -22.37 0.51
C ALA A 43 6.08 -23.44 1.64
N ASN A 44 5.99 -24.72 1.27
CA ASN A 44 6.09 -25.86 2.17
C ASN A 44 7.54 -26.25 2.51
N SER A 45 8.54 -25.78 1.76
CA SER A 45 9.96 -26.02 2.08
C SER A 45 10.47 -25.14 3.23
N LEU A 46 9.78 -24.03 3.54
CA LEU A 46 10.11 -23.18 4.68
C LEU A 46 9.77 -23.85 6.01
N PRO A 47 10.67 -23.77 7.03
CA PRO A 47 10.33 -24.15 8.39
C PRO A 47 9.07 -23.44 8.88
N ALA A 48 8.28 -24.09 9.73
CA ALA A 48 6.99 -23.55 10.15
C ALA A 48 7.13 -22.17 10.84
N SER A 49 8.18 -21.93 11.62
CA SER A 49 8.47 -20.61 12.22
C SER A 49 8.79 -19.54 11.17
N ALA A 50 9.57 -19.87 10.15
CA ALA A 50 9.93 -18.99 9.04
C ALA A 50 8.69 -18.60 8.23
N ARG A 51 7.88 -19.58 7.82
CA ARG A 51 6.59 -19.35 7.15
C ARG A 51 5.66 -18.47 7.98
N ARG A 52 5.63 -18.69 9.31
CA ARG A 52 4.85 -17.87 10.24
C ARG A 52 5.33 -16.42 10.32
N LEU A 53 6.62 -16.17 10.22
CA LEU A 53 7.17 -14.83 10.21
C LEU A 53 6.82 -14.12 8.90
N SER A 54 7.13 -14.73 7.76
CA SER A 54 6.85 -14.17 6.43
C SER A 54 5.38 -13.77 6.26
N ARG A 55 4.44 -14.64 6.65
CA ARG A 55 3.00 -14.33 6.52
C ARG A 55 2.54 -13.17 7.41
N ARG A 56 3.27 -12.86 8.50
CA ARG A 56 2.92 -11.74 9.37
C ARG A 56 3.48 -10.43 8.82
N LEU A 57 4.72 -10.44 8.31
CA LEU A 57 5.32 -9.28 7.65
C LEU A 57 4.48 -8.88 6.42
N LEU A 58 4.21 -9.83 5.53
CA LEU A 58 3.37 -9.57 4.35
C LEU A 58 1.95 -9.12 4.68
N ARG A 59 1.36 -9.56 5.81
CA ARG A 59 0.05 -9.06 6.24
C ARG A 59 0.12 -7.58 6.62
N VAL A 60 1.22 -7.16 7.23
CA VAL A 60 1.46 -5.76 7.55
C VAL A 60 1.64 -4.96 6.26
N ASP A 61 2.48 -5.42 5.33
CA ASP A 61 2.71 -4.75 4.05
C ASP A 61 1.38 -4.61 3.29
N HIS A 62 0.63 -5.70 3.14
CA HIS A 62 -0.72 -5.68 2.56
C HIS A 62 -1.67 -4.70 3.26
N ALA A 63 -1.62 -4.57 4.59
CA ALA A 63 -2.46 -3.62 5.31
C ALA A 63 -2.05 -2.16 5.00
N GLY A 64 -0.74 -1.92 4.84
CA GLY A 64 -0.20 -0.68 4.30
C GLY A 64 -0.76 -0.36 2.92
N GLU A 65 -0.75 -1.33 2.00
CA GLU A 65 -1.29 -1.12 0.66
C GLU A 65 -2.80 -0.81 0.64
N VAL A 66 -3.58 -1.44 1.54
CA VAL A 66 -5.00 -1.08 1.71
C VAL A 66 -5.16 0.35 2.20
N ALA A 67 -4.29 0.80 3.10
CA ALA A 67 -4.27 2.17 3.58
C ALA A 67 -3.85 3.15 2.46
N ALA A 68 -2.84 2.80 1.66
CA ALA A 68 -2.37 3.60 0.52
C ALA A 68 -3.47 3.80 -0.54
N GLN A 69 -4.21 2.75 -0.89
CA GLN A 69 -5.39 2.86 -1.77
C GLN A 69 -6.38 3.90 -1.25
N GLY A 70 -6.75 3.81 0.03
CA GLY A 70 -7.65 4.76 0.67
C GLY A 70 -7.11 6.19 0.55
N LEU A 71 -5.84 6.38 0.93
CA LEU A 71 -5.16 7.66 0.90
C LEU A 71 -5.19 8.29 -0.49
N TYR A 72 -4.73 7.57 -1.51
CA TYR A 72 -4.67 8.07 -2.89
C TYR A 72 -6.05 8.38 -3.46
N HIS A 73 -7.06 7.56 -3.18
CA HIS A 73 -8.43 7.86 -3.61
C HIS A 73 -8.99 9.11 -2.93
N GLY A 74 -8.78 9.27 -1.62
CA GLY A 74 -9.18 10.47 -0.89
C GLY A 74 -8.50 11.74 -1.42
N GLN A 75 -7.20 11.68 -1.69
CA GLN A 75 -6.46 12.79 -2.29
C GLN A 75 -6.96 13.09 -3.70
N ALA A 76 -7.15 12.06 -4.54
CA ALA A 76 -7.67 12.21 -5.89
C ALA A 76 -9.07 12.83 -5.94
N LEU A 77 -9.90 12.56 -4.92
CA LEU A 77 -11.26 13.14 -4.82
C LEU A 77 -11.21 14.67 -4.66
N THR A 78 -10.23 15.18 -3.92
CA THR A 78 -10.17 16.57 -3.45
C THR A 78 -9.05 17.39 -4.06
N ALA A 79 -8.18 16.77 -4.86
CA ALA A 79 -7.10 17.41 -5.59
C ALA A 79 -7.63 18.49 -6.55
N ARG A 80 -6.98 19.67 -6.51
CA ARG A 80 -7.39 20.85 -7.29
C ARG A 80 -6.89 20.74 -8.72
N ASP A 81 -5.63 20.36 -8.89
CA ASP A 81 -4.95 20.26 -10.17
C ASP A 81 -5.21 18.90 -10.83
N ALA A 82 -5.53 18.95 -12.12
CA ALA A 82 -5.76 17.74 -12.92
C ALA A 82 -4.54 16.80 -13.01
N PRO A 83 -3.29 17.30 -13.14
CA PRO A 83 -2.10 16.47 -13.08
C PRO A 83 -1.94 15.73 -11.75
N VAL A 84 -2.16 16.40 -10.62
CA VAL A 84 -2.04 15.79 -9.28
C VAL A 84 -3.08 14.70 -9.09
N ARG A 85 -4.33 14.97 -9.45
CA ARG A 85 -5.40 13.96 -9.44
C ARG A 85 -5.07 12.75 -10.32
N LYS A 86 -4.46 12.97 -11.49
CA LYS A 86 -4.04 11.89 -12.39
C LYS A 86 -2.91 11.06 -11.76
N GLN A 87 -1.94 11.72 -11.11
CA GLN A 87 -0.84 11.05 -10.41
C GLN A 87 -1.37 10.19 -9.25
N MET A 88 -2.26 10.71 -8.39
CA MET A 88 -2.84 9.92 -7.30
C MET A 88 -3.58 8.66 -7.81
N ARG A 89 -4.32 8.79 -8.92
CA ARG A 89 -4.98 7.64 -9.55
C ARG A 89 -3.98 6.64 -10.12
N HIS A 90 -2.87 7.11 -10.68
CA HIS A 90 -1.83 6.24 -11.20
C HIS A 90 -1.14 5.45 -10.09
N SER A 91 -0.72 6.11 -9.00
CA SER A 91 -0.14 5.41 -7.84
C SER A 91 -1.13 4.40 -7.25
N ALA A 92 -2.42 4.75 -7.12
CA ALA A 92 -3.43 3.78 -6.71
C ALA A 92 -3.57 2.58 -7.68
N GLU A 93 -3.30 2.73 -8.97
CA GLU A 93 -3.27 1.58 -9.88
C GLU A 93 -2.05 0.69 -9.64
N GLU A 94 -0.89 1.28 -9.35
CA GLU A 94 0.33 0.53 -9.03
C GLU A 94 0.23 -0.23 -7.69
N GLU A 95 -0.37 0.38 -6.66
CA GLU A 95 -0.58 -0.32 -5.37
C GLU A 95 -1.59 -1.48 -5.48
N ASN A 96 -2.43 -1.51 -6.53
CA ASN A 96 -3.30 -2.67 -6.75
C ASN A 96 -2.49 -3.90 -7.17
N ASP A 97 -1.36 -3.70 -7.85
CA ASP A 97 -0.42 -4.79 -8.15
C ASP A 97 0.21 -5.31 -6.85
N HIS A 98 0.67 -4.40 -5.98
CA HIS A 98 1.28 -4.76 -4.69
C HIS A 98 0.30 -5.51 -3.79
N LEU A 99 -0.96 -5.05 -3.71
CA LEU A 99 -2.04 -5.77 -3.02
C LEU A 99 -2.22 -7.19 -3.55
N ALA A 100 -2.27 -7.34 -4.87
CA ALA A 100 -2.45 -8.64 -5.50
C ALA A 100 -1.27 -9.57 -5.18
N TRP A 101 -0.03 -9.09 -5.33
CA TRP A 101 1.18 -9.88 -5.05
C TRP A 101 1.29 -10.29 -3.59
N CYS A 102 1.06 -9.36 -2.66
CA CYS A 102 1.06 -9.64 -1.23
C CYS A 102 -0.04 -10.63 -0.86
N HIS A 103 -1.26 -10.44 -1.39
CA HIS A 103 -2.38 -11.32 -1.08
C HIS A 103 -2.12 -12.75 -1.58
N GLU A 104 -1.67 -12.90 -2.81
CA GLU A 104 -1.29 -14.20 -3.38
C GLU A 104 -0.24 -14.88 -2.48
N ARG A 105 0.81 -14.16 -2.10
CA ARG A 105 1.89 -14.73 -1.27
C ARG A 105 1.42 -15.08 0.14
N ILE A 106 0.55 -14.27 0.75
CA ILE A 106 -0.06 -14.58 2.05
C ILE A 106 -0.83 -15.90 1.99
N LEU A 107 -1.60 -16.14 0.92
CA LEU A 107 -2.38 -17.37 0.75
C LEU A 107 -1.47 -18.59 0.59
N GLU A 108 -0.42 -18.49 -0.23
CA GLU A 108 0.58 -19.55 -0.39
C GLU A 108 1.26 -19.95 0.91
N LEU A 109 1.50 -18.98 1.80
CA LEU A 109 2.08 -19.20 3.13
C LEU A 109 1.06 -19.74 4.16
N GLY A 110 -0.18 -20.02 3.75
CA GLY A 110 -1.27 -20.44 4.65
C GLY A 110 -1.65 -19.36 5.66
N GLY A 111 -1.63 -18.10 5.22
CA GLY A 111 -1.99 -16.91 5.98
C GLY A 111 -3.34 -16.33 5.59
N ARG A 112 -3.68 -15.19 6.21
CA ARG A 112 -4.85 -14.38 5.89
C ARG A 112 -4.46 -12.90 5.92
N ARG A 113 -5.26 -12.05 5.28
CA ARG A 113 -5.16 -10.57 5.33
C ARG A 113 -5.57 -10.05 6.71
N SER A 114 -5.26 -8.77 7.00
CA SER A 114 -5.66 -8.15 8.25
C SER A 114 -7.18 -7.95 8.31
N VAL A 115 -7.79 -8.27 9.44
CA VAL A 115 -9.23 -8.05 9.66
C VAL A 115 -9.60 -6.57 9.77
N PHE A 116 -8.62 -5.69 10.03
CA PHE A 116 -8.83 -4.24 10.14
C PHE A 116 -8.71 -3.50 8.79
N GLY A 117 -8.58 -4.21 7.67
CA GLY A 117 -8.56 -3.63 6.32
C GLY A 117 -9.62 -2.55 6.07
N PRO A 118 -10.91 -2.73 6.44
CA PRO A 118 -11.91 -1.68 6.28
C PRO A 118 -11.58 -0.38 7.04
N CYS A 119 -11.07 -0.51 8.28
CA CYS A 119 -10.70 0.64 9.11
C CYS A 119 -9.49 1.39 8.53
N TRP A 120 -8.49 0.66 8.04
CA TRP A 120 -7.30 1.25 7.42
C TRP A 120 -7.66 2.00 6.14
N TYR A 121 -8.48 1.40 5.28
CA TYR A 121 -8.93 2.05 4.05
C TYR A 121 -9.70 3.34 4.35
N LEU A 122 -10.73 3.27 5.21
CA LEU A 122 -11.61 4.42 5.48
C LEU A 122 -10.86 5.55 6.22
N GLY A 123 -10.02 5.20 7.18
CA GLY A 123 -9.20 6.17 7.91
C GLY A 123 -8.25 6.91 6.98
N SER A 124 -7.54 6.17 6.12
CA SER A 124 -6.64 6.78 5.14
C SER A 124 -7.36 7.57 4.06
N TYR A 125 -8.53 7.13 3.61
CA TYR A 125 -9.37 7.89 2.69
C TYR A 125 -9.76 9.26 3.26
N ALA A 126 -10.21 9.29 4.52
CA ALA A 126 -10.54 10.54 5.19
C ALA A 126 -9.31 11.46 5.32
N LEU A 127 -8.15 10.90 5.72
CA LEU A 127 -6.90 11.66 5.80
C LEU A 127 -6.46 12.19 4.43
N GLY A 128 -6.58 11.38 3.38
CA GLY A 128 -6.25 11.77 2.02
C GLY A 128 -7.13 12.90 1.51
N ALA A 129 -8.44 12.82 1.76
CA ALA A 129 -9.39 13.89 1.43
C ALA A 129 -9.05 15.20 2.17
N VAL A 130 -8.68 15.12 3.45
CA VAL A 130 -8.24 16.30 4.22
C VAL A 130 -6.95 16.87 3.65
N ALA A 131 -5.98 16.03 3.28
CA ALA A 131 -4.71 16.48 2.70
C ALA A 131 -4.90 17.17 1.34
N GLY A 132 -5.76 16.63 0.46
CA GLY A 132 -6.09 17.27 -0.82
C GLY A 132 -6.84 18.59 -0.63
N LEU A 133 -7.79 18.68 0.31
CA LEU A 133 -8.46 19.93 0.66
C LEU A 133 -7.50 21.01 1.18
N ALA A 134 -6.48 20.61 1.95
CA ALA A 134 -5.43 21.51 2.43
C ALA A 134 -4.57 22.11 1.30
N GLY A 135 -4.57 21.46 0.13
CA GLY A 135 -3.94 21.96 -1.10
C GLY A 135 -2.91 20.99 -1.66
N ASP A 136 -2.75 21.01 -2.99
CA ASP A 136 -1.95 20.02 -3.71
C ASP A 136 -0.49 19.92 -3.24
N PRO A 137 0.25 21.01 -2.93
CA PRO A 137 1.62 20.89 -2.40
C PRO A 137 1.68 20.15 -1.05
N TRP A 138 0.70 20.34 -0.18
CA TRP A 138 0.61 19.63 1.10
C TRP A 138 0.20 18.17 0.91
N SER A 139 -0.74 17.92 0.00
CA SER A 139 -1.15 16.56 -0.39
C SER A 139 0.05 15.75 -0.93
N LEU A 140 0.81 16.32 -1.85
CA LEU A 140 2.03 15.72 -2.39
C LEU A 140 3.11 15.55 -1.31
N GLY A 141 3.23 16.52 -0.39
CA GLY A 141 4.09 16.40 0.79
C GLY A 141 3.73 15.22 1.68
N PHE A 142 2.42 14.97 1.86
CA PHE A 142 1.90 13.84 2.62
C PHE A 142 2.21 12.49 1.94
N VAL A 143 2.07 12.40 0.61
CA VAL A 143 2.52 11.22 -0.15
C VAL A 143 4.01 11.01 0.05
N SER A 144 4.82 12.04 -0.20
CA SER A 144 6.28 11.93 -0.12
C SER A 144 6.77 11.42 1.24
N GLU A 145 6.20 11.90 2.35
CA GLU A 145 6.56 11.41 3.68
C GLU A 145 5.99 10.02 4.00
N THR A 146 4.76 9.71 3.54
CA THR A 146 4.16 8.37 3.70
C THR A 146 5.05 7.34 3.04
N GLU A 147 5.43 7.57 1.78
CA GLU A 147 6.25 6.63 1.04
C GLU A 147 7.67 6.51 1.58
N ARG A 148 8.24 7.61 2.08
CA ARG A 148 9.50 7.55 2.83
C ARG A 148 9.40 6.66 4.07
N GLN A 149 8.26 6.65 4.77
CA GLN A 149 8.02 5.77 5.91
C GLN A 149 7.81 4.32 5.48
N VAL A 150 7.08 4.09 4.38
CA VAL A 150 6.87 2.75 3.79
C VAL A 150 8.20 2.14 3.36
N VAL A 151 9.06 2.87 2.65
CA VAL A 151 10.40 2.40 2.26
C VAL A 151 11.23 1.97 3.47
N ARG A 152 11.22 2.76 4.56
CA ARG A 152 11.92 2.39 5.81
C ARG A 152 11.35 1.11 6.43
N HIS A 153 10.03 0.93 6.32
CA HIS A 153 9.35 -0.24 6.83
C HIS A 153 9.66 -1.50 6.01
N LEU A 154 9.64 -1.39 4.69
CA LEU A 154 10.03 -2.45 3.77
C LEU A 154 11.49 -2.87 3.98
N ASP A 155 12.39 -1.92 4.27
CA ASP A 155 13.78 -2.22 4.63
C ASP A 155 13.89 -3.07 5.92
N ASP A 156 13.13 -2.74 6.97
CA ASP A 156 13.07 -3.56 8.18
C ASP A 156 12.53 -4.97 7.89
N HIS A 157 11.49 -5.07 7.08
CA HIS A 157 10.90 -6.35 6.70
C HIS A 157 11.85 -7.21 5.86
N LEU A 158 12.55 -6.63 4.89
CA LEU A 158 13.56 -7.32 4.08
C LEU A 158 14.69 -7.87 4.95
N GLN A 159 15.10 -7.17 6.01
CA GLN A 159 16.13 -7.67 6.95
C GLN A 159 15.62 -8.82 7.83
N ARG A 160 14.32 -8.86 8.12
CA ARG A 160 13.70 -9.85 9.02
C ARG A 160 13.16 -11.07 8.29
N LEU A 161 12.93 -10.97 6.99
CA LEU A 161 12.46 -12.10 6.19
C LEU A 161 13.45 -13.26 6.26
N PRO A 162 12.97 -14.51 6.32
CA PRO A 162 13.85 -15.67 6.23
C PRO A 162 14.60 -15.67 4.89
N ALA A 163 15.91 -15.89 4.90
CA ALA A 163 16.73 -15.89 3.68
C ALA A 163 16.26 -16.90 2.61
N GLY A 164 15.63 -18.00 3.04
CA GLY A 164 15.03 -18.99 2.13
C GLY A 164 13.70 -18.55 1.49
N ASP A 165 13.09 -17.45 1.94
CA ASP A 165 11.84 -16.94 1.39
C ASP A 165 12.07 -15.95 0.23
N ARG A 166 12.76 -16.44 -0.80
CA ARG A 166 13.16 -15.64 -1.98
C ARG A 166 11.98 -14.97 -2.68
N ARG A 167 10.82 -15.63 -2.67
CA ARG A 167 9.57 -15.11 -3.26
C ARG A 167 9.05 -13.87 -2.54
N SER A 168 9.00 -13.89 -1.21
CA SER A 168 8.60 -12.70 -0.43
C SER A 168 9.64 -11.58 -0.56
N HIS A 169 10.94 -11.92 -0.59
CA HIS A 169 12.00 -10.95 -0.86
C HIS A 169 11.83 -10.25 -2.21
N ALA A 170 11.53 -10.99 -3.28
CA ALA A 170 11.33 -10.41 -4.61
C ALA A 170 10.16 -9.42 -4.64
N ILE A 171 9.04 -9.77 -3.99
CA ILE A 171 7.86 -8.89 -3.89
C ILE A 171 8.23 -7.60 -3.14
N LEU A 172 8.75 -7.71 -1.91
CA LEU A 172 9.05 -6.51 -1.10
C LEU A 172 10.17 -5.65 -1.71
N THR A 173 11.11 -6.26 -2.43
CA THR A 173 12.15 -5.51 -3.15
C THR A 173 11.55 -4.69 -4.28
N GLN A 174 10.65 -5.25 -5.07
CA GLN A 174 9.97 -4.50 -6.13
C GLN A 174 9.11 -3.37 -5.54
N MET A 175 8.32 -3.68 -4.51
CA MET A 175 7.50 -2.68 -3.81
C MET A 175 8.38 -1.52 -3.34
N LYS A 176 9.51 -1.79 -2.67
CA LYS A 176 10.41 -0.75 -2.20
C LYS A 176 10.91 0.18 -3.30
N LEU A 177 11.18 -0.36 -4.50
CA LEU A 177 11.62 0.44 -5.64
C LEU A 177 10.49 1.35 -6.14
N ASP A 178 9.28 0.81 -6.26
CA ASP A 178 8.08 1.55 -6.68
C ASP A 178 7.77 2.68 -5.68
N GLU A 179 7.82 2.40 -4.36
CA GLU A 179 7.50 3.39 -3.32
C GLU A 179 8.55 4.50 -3.21
N ALA A 180 9.82 4.16 -3.42
CA ALA A 180 10.87 5.18 -3.51
C ALA A 180 10.61 6.12 -4.71
N GLU A 181 10.10 5.58 -5.81
CA GLU A 181 9.74 6.36 -7.00
C GLU A 181 8.51 7.23 -6.77
N HIS A 182 7.47 6.72 -6.08
CA HIS A 182 6.32 7.51 -5.64
C HIS A 182 6.75 8.69 -4.77
N ALA A 183 7.59 8.45 -3.77
CA ALA A 183 8.10 9.49 -2.87
C ALA A 183 8.84 10.60 -3.63
N ARG A 184 9.69 10.20 -4.58
CA ARG A 184 10.48 11.09 -5.43
C ARG A 184 9.61 11.88 -6.39
N SER A 185 8.67 11.22 -7.06
CA SER A 185 7.73 11.85 -7.98
C SER A 185 6.84 12.88 -7.28
N ALA A 186 6.35 12.58 -6.08
CA ALA A 186 5.58 13.53 -5.29
C ALA A 186 6.40 14.77 -4.87
N ALA A 187 7.66 14.57 -4.47
CA ALA A 187 8.56 15.69 -4.16
C ALA A 187 8.85 16.57 -5.39
N LEU A 188 9.15 15.95 -6.54
CA LEU A 188 9.42 16.66 -7.80
C LEU A 188 8.19 17.41 -8.34
N ALA A 189 6.99 16.89 -8.06
CA ALA A 189 5.73 17.55 -8.40
C ALA A 189 5.39 18.76 -7.48
N GLY A 190 6.26 19.12 -6.54
CA GLY A 190 6.09 20.28 -5.66
C GLY A 190 5.60 19.95 -4.24
N GLY A 191 5.75 18.70 -3.80
CA GLY A 191 5.43 18.29 -2.43
C GLY A 191 6.20 19.09 -1.38
N GLN A 192 5.47 19.71 -0.45
CA GLN A 192 6.06 20.47 0.65
C GLN A 192 6.42 19.57 1.83
N ALA A 193 7.56 19.84 2.46
CA ALA A 193 7.95 19.13 3.66
C ALA A 193 6.90 19.33 4.77
N LEU A 194 6.36 18.24 5.30
CA LEU A 194 5.41 18.31 6.39
C LEU A 194 6.09 18.78 7.68
N PRO A 195 5.40 19.55 8.55
CA PRO A 195 5.89 19.87 9.88
C PRO A 195 6.26 18.61 10.66
N GLY A 196 7.36 18.64 11.41
CA GLY A 196 7.84 17.47 12.16
C GLY A 196 6.84 16.88 13.16
N ALA A 197 5.89 17.68 13.65
CA ALA A 197 4.78 17.19 14.48
C ALA A 197 3.87 16.22 13.71
N ILE A 198 3.56 16.52 12.44
CA ILE A 198 2.74 15.67 11.58
C ILE A 198 3.51 14.38 11.24
N GLN A 199 4.80 14.48 10.88
CA GLN A 199 5.62 13.31 10.59
C GLN A 199 5.65 12.32 11.78
N ARG A 200 5.79 12.85 13.01
CA ARG A 200 5.73 12.04 14.25
C ARG A 200 4.37 11.41 14.47
N ALA A 201 3.28 12.13 14.20
CA ALA A 201 1.93 11.59 14.29
C ALA A 201 1.72 10.45 13.29
N MET A 202 2.16 10.62 12.03
CA MET A 202 2.14 9.57 11.01
C MET A 202 2.91 8.33 11.46
N THR A 203 4.11 8.51 12.02
CA THR A 203 4.91 7.40 12.56
C THR A 203 4.18 6.67 13.70
N LEU A 204 3.47 7.39 14.57
CA LEU A 204 2.70 6.76 15.65
C LEU A 204 1.53 5.93 15.10
N VAL A 205 0.77 6.48 14.15
CA VAL A 205 -0.32 5.77 13.48
C VAL A 205 0.20 4.53 12.75
N SER A 206 1.31 4.67 12.01
CA SER A 206 2.00 3.56 11.34
C SER A 206 2.40 2.45 12.34
N LYS A 207 2.92 2.80 13.53
CA LYS A 207 3.22 1.81 14.58
C LYS A 207 2.00 1.06 15.09
N VAL A 208 0.84 1.73 15.21
CA VAL A 208 -0.41 1.08 15.60
C VAL A 208 -0.88 0.12 14.51
N MET A 209 -0.88 0.58 13.26
CA MET A 209 -1.27 -0.24 12.10
C MET A 209 -0.37 -1.46 11.95
N THR A 210 0.94 -1.27 11.95
CA THR A 210 1.91 -2.37 11.79
C THR A 210 1.82 -3.38 12.93
N ARG A 211 1.69 -2.93 14.18
CA ARG A 211 1.53 -3.83 15.32
C ARG A 211 0.23 -4.63 15.27
N THR A 212 -0.88 -4.00 14.91
CA THR A 212 -2.19 -4.68 14.85
C THR A 212 -2.25 -5.66 13.67
N ALA A 213 -1.86 -5.24 12.47
CA ALA A 213 -1.83 -6.09 11.27
C ALA A 213 -0.85 -7.27 11.41
N TYR A 214 0.22 -7.12 12.19
CA TYR A 214 1.15 -8.24 12.45
C TYR A 214 0.44 -9.42 13.13
N TRP A 215 -0.57 -9.16 13.96
CA TRP A 215 -1.28 -10.17 14.74
C TRP A 215 -2.68 -10.52 14.20
N LEU A 216 -3.39 -9.56 13.60
CA LEU A 216 -4.82 -9.64 13.28
C LEU A 216 -5.10 -9.32 11.81
#